data_AF-A0A4Q6BLI1-F1
#
_entry.id   AF-A0A4Q6BLI1-F1
#
_cell.length_a   1.000
_cell.length_b   1.000
_cell.length_c   1.000
_cell.angle_alpha   90.00
_cell.angle_beta   90.00
_cell.angle_gamma   90.00
#
_symmetry.space_group_name_H-M   'P 1'
#
loop_
_entity.id
_entity.type
_entity.pdbx_description
1 polymer ?
#
loop_
_entity_poly.entity_id
_entity_poly.type
_entity_poly.pdbx_seq_one_letter_code
_entity_poly.pdbx_strand_id
1 'polypeptide(L)' 'MALSFDPSPSGRDPRALPILAKTIYKELREGGYTARDVMTLAAELLGIVAGEVRTSRNDA' A
#
# COMPACT_ATOMS: atom_id res chain seq x y z
N MET A 1 15.03 -7.21 4.56
CA MET A 1 14.01 -7.85 5.43
C MET A 1 12.71 -7.94 4.63
N ALA A 2 11.99 -9.05 4.69
CA ALA A 2 10.68 -9.18 4.06
C ALA A 2 9.61 -8.56 4.98
N LEU A 3 8.73 -7.72 4.42
CA LEU A 3 7.59 -7.15 5.13
C LEU A 3 6.58 -8.27 5.43
N SER A 4 6.36 -8.56 6.71
CA SER A 4 5.33 -9.52 7.14
C SER A 4 3.97 -8.82 7.15
N PHE A 5 3.07 -9.23 6.25
CA PHE A 5 1.69 -8.75 6.20
C PHE A 5 0.79 -9.79 6.87
N ASP A 6 0.25 -9.51 8.06
CA ASP A 6 -0.76 -10.36 8.71
C ASP A 6 -2.17 -10.01 8.16
N PRO A 7 -2.87 -10.94 7.49
CA PRO A 7 -4.16 -10.67 6.84
C PRO A 7 -5.39 -10.89 7.74
N SER A 8 -5.27 -11.17 9.05
CA SER A 8 -6.46 -11.47 9.88
C SER A 8 -7.45 -10.28 9.96
N PRO A 9 -8.73 -10.46 9.53
CA PRO A 9 -9.72 -9.39 9.43
C PRO A 9 -10.44 -9.07 10.75
N SER A 10 -10.38 -9.96 11.75
CA SER A 10 -11.06 -9.79 13.04
C SER A 10 -10.10 -9.20 14.09
N GLY A 11 -9.96 -7.87 14.12
CA GLY A 11 -9.22 -7.17 15.19
C GLY A 11 -8.11 -6.22 14.75
N ARG A 12 -8.07 -5.74 13.50
CA ARG A 12 -7.07 -4.75 13.09
C ARG A 12 -7.23 -3.46 13.88
N ASP A 13 -6.18 -3.09 14.63
CA ASP A 13 -6.02 -1.74 15.16
C ASP A 13 -6.21 -0.75 13.99
N PRO A 14 -7.12 0.23 14.08
CA PRO A 14 -7.32 1.23 13.02
C PRO A 14 -6.03 2.00 12.68
N ARG A 15 -5.03 1.97 13.56
CA ARG A 15 -3.71 2.59 13.37
C ARG A 15 -2.73 1.70 12.61
N ALA A 16 -3.00 0.41 12.45
CA ALA A 16 -2.06 -0.53 11.84
C ALA A 16 -1.69 -0.12 10.40
N LEU A 17 -2.68 0.22 9.57
CA LEU A 17 -2.44 0.66 8.19
C LEU A 17 -1.70 2.03 8.13
N PRO A 18 -2.12 3.06 8.88
CA PRO A 18 -1.35 4.30 8.98
C PRO A 18 0.10 4.12 9.45
N ILE A 19 0.34 3.24 10.43
CA ILE A 19 1.70 2.95 10.92
C ILE A 19 2.53 2.30 9.82
N LEU A 20 1.98 1.27 9.16
CA LEU A 20 2.66 0.59 8.07
C LEU A 20 2.99 1.54 6.92
N ALA A 21 2.03 2.38 6.51
CA ALA A 21 2.25 3.38 5.47
C ALA A 21 3.40 4.35 5.82
N LYS A 22 3.47 4.79 7.09
CA LYS A 22 4.58 5.63 7.58
C LYS A 22 5.92 4.90 7.55
N THR A 23 5.96 3.63 7.95
CA THR A 23 7.18 2.83 7.93
C THR A 23 7.70 2.65 6.50
N ILE A 24 6.83 2.23 5.57
CA ILE A 24 7.19 2.06 4.16
C ILE A 24 7.66 3.39 3.57
N TYR A 25 6.96 4.49 3.83
CA TYR A 25 7.38 5.81 3.38
C TYR A 25 8.78 6.17 3.89
N LYS A 26 9.03 5.97 5.19
CA LYS A 26 10.33 6.25 5.78
C LYS A 26 11.44 5.42 5.12
N GLU A 27 11.23 4.12 4.94
CA GLU A 27 12.18 3.23 4.28
C GLU A 27 12.48 3.66 2.84
N LEU A 28 11.46 4.06 2.07
CA LEU A 28 11.66 4.59 0.72
C LEU A 28 12.48 5.88 0.72
N ARG A 29 12.21 6.79 1.66
CA ARG A 29 12.97 8.05 1.79
C ARG A 29 14.42 7.80 2.19
N GLU A 30 14.67 6.85 3.10
CA GLU A 30 16.02 6.41 3.49
C GLU A 30 16.75 5.71 2.33
N GLY A 31 16.01 5.03 1.44
CA GLY A 31 16.53 4.45 0.20
C GLY A 31 16.81 5.45 -0.92
N GLY A 32 16.59 6.75 -0.70
CA GLY A 32 16.92 7.82 -1.65
C GLY A 32 15.79 8.22 -2.60
N TYR A 33 14.60 7.61 -2.52
CA TYR A 33 13.46 8.01 -3.33
C TYR A 33 12.96 9.39 -2.92
N THR A 34 12.64 10.25 -3.88
CA THR A 34 12.03 11.55 -3.60
C THR A 34 10.58 11.40 -3.19
N ALA A 35 9.99 12.40 -2.52
CA ALA A 35 8.55 12.40 -2.24
C ALA A 35 7.71 12.31 -3.53
N ARG A 36 8.22 12.86 -4.64
CA ARG A 36 7.59 12.77 -5.96
C ARG A 36 7.61 11.35 -6.51
N ASP A 37 8.71 10.62 -6.32
CA ASP A 37 8.81 9.22 -6.75
C ASP A 37 7.85 8.34 -5.98
N VAL A 38 7.75 8.53 -4.65
CA VAL A 38 6.78 7.83 -3.80
C VAL A 38 5.35 8.13 -4.25
N MET A 39 5.03 9.39 -4.55
CA MET A 39 3.69 9.77 -4.99
C MET A 39 3.33 9.10 -6.33
N THR A 40 4.28 9.07 -7.27
CA THR A 40 4.10 8.39 -8.57
C THR A 40 3.87 6.89 -8.35
N LEU A 41 4.69 6.25 -7.51
CA LEU A 41 4.54 4.84 -7.15
C LEU A 41 3.15 4.55 -6.54
N ALA A 42 2.70 5.38 -5.60
CA ALA A 42 1.39 5.21 -4.98
C ALA A 42 0.24 5.33 -5.99
N ALA A 43 0.35 6.22 -6.97
CA ALA A 43 -0.64 6.36 -8.04
C ALA A 43 -0.70 5.12 -8.95
N GLU A 44 0.45 4.56 -9.32
CA GLU A 44 0.52 3.32 -10.10
C GLU A 44 -0.09 2.13 -9.34
N LEU A 45 0.25 1.97 -8.05
CA LEU A 45 -0.34 0.93 -7.19
C LEU A 45 -1.87 1.07 -7.09
N LEU A 46 -2.37 2.29 -6.93
CA LEU A 46 -3.81 2.55 -6.91
C LEU A 46 -4.47 2.16 -8.25
N GLY A 47 -3.80 2.44 -9.38
CA GLY A 47 -4.28 2.05 -10.71
C GLY A 47 -4.44 0.53 -10.85
N ILE A 48 -3.48 -0.25 -10.37
CA ILE A 48 -3.53 -1.73 -10.39
C ILE A 48 -4.74 -2.22 -9.59
N VAL A 49 -4.88 -1.78 -8.34
CA VAL A 49 -5.98 -2.21 -7.45
C VAL A 49 -7.34 -1.77 -7.99
N ALA A 50 -7.44 -0.55 -8.54
CA ALA A 50 -8.68 -0.07 -9.16
C ALA A 50 -9.07 -0.92 -10.38
N GLY A 51 -8.09 -1.37 -11.16
CA GLY A 51 -8.29 -2.32 -12.26
C GLY A 51 -8.87 -3.66 -11.77
N GLU A 52 -8.28 -4.24 -10.74
CA GLU A 52 -8.74 -5.50 -10.13
C GLU A 52 -10.20 -5.39 -9.66
N VAL A 53 -10.53 -4.34 -8.91
CA VAL A 53 -11.90 -4.11 -8.41
C VAL A 53 -12.91 -3.96 -9.54
N ARG A 54 -12.53 -3.32 -10.65
CA ARG A 54 -13.40 -3.19 -11.83
C ARG A 54 -13.64 -4.54 -12.50
N THR A 55 -12.58 -5.34 -12.69
CA THR A 55 -12.68 -6.68 -13.28
C THR A 55 -13.58 -7.57 -12.43
N SER A 56 -13.33 -7.64 -11.12
CA SER A 56 -14.16 -8.43 -10.19
C SER A 56 -15.63 -8.03 -10.18
N ARG A 57 -15.96 -6.77 -10.46
CA ARG A 57 -17.34 -6.30 -10.59
C ARG A 57 -18.00 -6.74 -11.90
N ASN A 58 -17.23 -6.86 -12.98
CA ASN A 58 -17.75 -7.22 -14.30
C ASN A 58 -17.91 -8.74 -14.46
N ASP A 59 -17.23 -9.53 -13.62
CA ASP A 59 -17.28 -10.99 -13.58
C ASP A 59 -18.35 -11.53 -12.60
N ALA A 60 -19.09 -10.66 -11.92
CA ALA A 60 -20.13 -10.97 -10.93
C ALA A 60 -21.52 -10.51 -11.41
#